data_AF-A0A9P5C7F2-F1
#
_entry.id   AF-A0A9P5C7F2-F1
#
_cell.length_a   1.000
_cell.length_b   1.000
_cell.length_c   1.000
_cell.angle_alpha   90.00
_cell.angle_beta   90.00
_cell.angle_gamma   90.00
#
_symmetry.space_group_name_H-M   'P 1'
#
loop_
_entity.id
_entity.type
_entity.pdbx_description
1 polymer ?
#
loop_
_entity_poly.entity_id
_entity_poly.type
_entity_poly.pdbx_seq_one_letter_code
_entity_poly.pdbx_strand_id
1 'polypeptide(L)' 'FSSSRTSPTFIEGRGQKVYWQNCWIKVYDKGETEPRQLVERCNGWAEVSRDINVQFGGKGGNIKEM' A
#
# COMPACT_ATOMS: atom_id res chain seq x y z
N PHE A 1 13.74 -2.92 -4.78
CA PHE A 1 12.84 -1.87 -4.25
C PHE A 1 12.59 -0.89 -5.38
N SER A 2 11.34 -0.77 -5.82
CA SER A 2 10.97 0.28 -6.76
C SER A 2 10.99 1.59 -5.99
N SER A 3 11.91 2.50 -6.32
CA SER A 3 11.98 3.83 -5.75
C SER A 3 10.65 4.54 -6.02
N SER A 4 9.89 4.93 -4.98
CA SER A 4 8.64 5.66 -5.17
C SER A 4 8.92 7.03 -5.81
N ARG A 5 8.88 7.08 -7.14
CA ARG A 5 8.92 8.30 -7.94
C ARG A 5 7.63 9.07 -7.67
N THR A 6 7.65 10.01 -6.72
CA THR A 6 6.69 11.13 -6.50
C THR A 6 5.18 10.86 -6.40
N SER A 7 4.69 9.71 -6.87
CA SER A 7 3.29 9.36 -7.02
C SER A 7 2.98 8.14 -6.15
N PRO A 8 1.85 8.11 -5.44
CA PRO A 8 1.43 6.94 -4.68
C PRO A 8 1.30 5.71 -5.58
N THR A 9 1.66 4.54 -5.06
CA THR A 9 1.46 3.24 -5.70
C THR A 9 0.16 2.64 -5.21
N PHE A 10 -0.69 2.20 -6.13
CA PHE A 10 -1.94 1.51 -5.82
C PHE A 10 -1.78 0.02 -6.10
N ILE A 11 -2.09 -0.81 -5.12
CA ILE A 11 -1.99 -2.27 -5.19
C ILE A 11 -3.39 -2.86 -4.99
N GLU A 12 -3.80 -3.68 -5.94
CA GLU A 12 -5.00 -4.49 -5.82
C GLU A 12 -4.70 -5.77 -5.04
N GLY A 13 -5.53 -6.08 -4.07
CA GLY A 13 -5.39 -7.31 -3.30
C GLY A 13 -5.69 -8.56 -4.11
N ARG A 14 -4.76 -9.51 -4.06
CA ARG A 14 -4.83 -10.81 -4.74
C ARG A 14 -4.47 -11.97 -3.81
N GLY A 15 -4.11 -11.68 -2.55
CA GLY A 15 -3.51 -12.60 -1.58
C GLY A 15 -1.97 -12.59 -1.61
N GLN A 16 -1.37 -11.56 -2.20
CA GLN A 16 0.09 -11.41 -2.31
C GLN A 16 0.68 -10.74 -1.07
N LYS A 17 1.96 -10.98 -0.80
CA LYS A 17 2.67 -10.30 0.28
C LYS A 17 3.26 -8.99 -0.22
N VAL A 18 3.01 -7.92 0.52
CA VAL A 18 3.54 -6.59 0.20
C VAL A 18 4.39 -6.11 1.37
N TYR A 19 5.61 -5.69 1.05
CA TYR A 19 6.55 -5.09 1.98
C TYR A 19 6.68 -3.61 1.63
N TRP A 20 6.65 -2.75 2.64
CA TRP A 20 6.85 -1.32 2.46
C TRP A 20 7.82 -0.75 3.49
N GLN A 21 8.48 0.32 3.08
CA GLN A 21 9.32 1.13 3.94
C GLN A 21 9.03 2.59 3.69
N ASN A 22 8.92 3.35 4.77
CA ASN A 22 8.83 4.80 4.78
C ASN A 22 7.59 5.34 4.04
N CYS A 23 6.46 4.61 4.17
CA CYS A 23 5.20 4.89 3.50
C CYS A 23 4.08 5.20 4.49
N TRP A 24 3.22 6.16 4.16
CA TRP A 24 1.84 6.15 4.65
C TRP A 24 1.02 5.18 3.82
N ILE A 25 -0.07 4.67 4.40
CA ILE A 25 -0.91 3.63 3.79
C ILE A 25 -2.36 4.06 3.86
N LYS A 26 -3.10 3.93 2.77
CA LYS A 26 -4.56 3.98 2.77
C LYS A 26 -5.10 2.62 2.36
N VAL A 27 -6.04 2.08 3.13
CA VAL A 27 -6.69 0.81 2.85
C VAL A 27 -8.12 1.08 2.40
N TYR A 28 -8.52 0.44 1.31
CA TYR A 28 -9.83 0.56 0.68
C TYR A 28 -10.47 -0.82 0.63
N ASP A 29 -11.78 -0.88 0.85
CA ASP A 29 -12.54 -2.07 0.45
C ASP A 29 -12.69 -2.08 -1.08
N LYS A 30 -12.77 -3.27 -1.68
CA LYS A 30 -12.78 -3.39 -3.12
C LYS A 30 -14.02 -2.75 -3.75
N GLY A 31 -13.78 -1.79 -4.65
CA GLY A 31 -14.83 -1.02 -5.33
C GLY A 31 -15.16 0.31 -4.66
N GLU A 32 -14.63 0.55 -3.45
CA GLU A 32 -14.81 1.82 -2.74
C GLU A 32 -13.77 2.85 -3.14
N THR A 33 -14.18 4.12 -3.16
CA THR A 33 -13.29 5.26 -3.44
C THR A 33 -12.73 5.90 -2.17
N GLU A 34 -13.39 5.70 -1.04
CA GLU A 34 -12.99 6.24 0.26
C GLU A 34 -12.19 5.19 1.06
N PRO A 35 -11.08 5.59 1.72
CA PRO A 35 -10.31 4.67 2.52
C PRO A 35 -11.01 4.37 3.85
N ARG A 36 -11.16 3.08 4.18
CA ARG A 36 -11.63 2.66 5.52
C ARG A 36 -10.61 2.92 6.61
N GLN A 37 -9.32 3.00 6.25
CA GLN A 37 -8.23 3.19 7.19
C GLN A 37 -7.10 4.00 6.55
N LEU A 38 -6.56 4.93 7.33
CA LEU A 38 -5.31 5.63 7.05
C LEU A 38 -4.30 5.22 8.13
N VAL A 39 -3.13 4.77 7.70
CA VAL A 39 -1.98 4.52 8.56
C VAL A 39 -0.93 5.56 8.24
N GLU A 40 -0.43 6.22 9.28
CA GLU A 40 0.67 7.16 9.14
C GLU A 40 1.97 6.46 8.69
N ARG A 41 3.02 7.26 8.55
CA ARG A 41 4.28 6.83 7.97
C ARG A 41 4.93 5.71 8.78
N CYS A 42 5.03 4.53 8.18
CA CYS A 42 5.56 3.34 8.82
C CYS A 42 6.35 2.45 7.86
N ASN A 43 6.93 1.40 8.44
CA ASN A 43 7.55 0.28 7.74
C ASN A 43 6.79 -0.97 8.12
N GLY A 44 6.69 -1.94 7.22
CA GLY A 44 6.01 -3.18 7.55
C GLY A 44 5.84 -4.11 6.37
N TRP A 45 5.07 -5.15 6.62
CA TRP A 45 4.61 -6.08 5.62
C TRP A 45 3.21 -6.56 5.98
N ALA A 46 2.43 -6.91 4.95
CA ALA A 46 1.11 -7.49 5.11
C ALA A 46 0.80 -8.38 3.90
N GLU A 47 -0.06 -9.36 4.13
CA GLU A 47 -0.74 -10.05 3.03
C GLU A 47 -1.96 -9.20 2.63
N VAL A 48 -2.07 -8.86 1.35
CA VAL A 48 -3.17 -8.03 0.84
C VAL A 48 -4.24 -8.94 0.26
N SER A 49 -5.30 -9.17 1.02
CA SER A 49 -6.42 -10.05 0.69
C SER A 49 -7.23 -9.56 -0.52
N ARG A 50 -7.97 -10.45 -1.18
CA ARG A 50 -8.65 -10.19 -2.47
C ARG A 50 -9.79 -9.16 -2.43
N ASP A 51 -10.22 -8.81 -1.23
CA ASP A 51 -11.31 -7.91 -0.89
C ASP A 51 -10.84 -6.49 -0.56
N ILE A 52 -9.53 -6.24 -0.50
CA ILE A 52 -8.99 -4.91 -0.20
C ILE A 52 -8.06 -4.41 -1.30
N ASN A 53 -7.97 -3.09 -1.43
CA ASN A 53 -6.94 -2.40 -2.19
C ASN A 53 -6.13 -1.50 -1.25
N VAL A 54 -4.86 -1.29 -1.57
CA VAL A 54 -3.96 -0.51 -0.71
C VAL A 54 -3.21 0.51 -1.54
N GLN A 55 -3.28 1.76 -1.11
CA GLN A 55 -2.46 2.84 -1.65
C GLN A 55 -1.31 3.13 -0.70
N PHE A 56 -0.10 3.07 -1.23
CA PHE A 56 1.12 3.39 -0.52
C PHE A 56 1.67 4.70 -1.08
N GLY A 57 2.03 5.63 -0.21
CA GLY A 57 2.70 6.85 -0.63
C GLY A 57 3.69 7.34 0.42
N GLY A 58 4.53 8.30 0.05
CA GLY A 58 5.57 8.82 0.92
C GLY A 58 6.83 9.14 0.14
N LYS A 59 7.39 10.33 0.36
CA LYS A 59 8.63 10.75 -0.33
C LYS A 59 9.78 9.83 0.10
N GLY A 60 10.38 9.12 -0.85
CA GLY A 60 11.44 8.14 -0.58
C GLY A 60 10.93 6.83 0.04
N GLY A 61 9.65 6.52 -0.19
CA GLY A 61 9.06 5.22 0.13
C GLY A 61 9.57 4.13 -0.82
N ASN A 62 9.51 2.89 -0.36
CA ASN A 62 9.87 1.73 -1.15
C ASN A 62 8.86 0.63 -0.95
N ILE A 63 8.46 -0.02 -2.03
CA ILE A 63 7.45 -1.09 -2.00
C ILE A 63 8.01 -2.30 -2.76
N LYS A 64 7.68 -3.51 -2.27
CA LYS A 64 8.01 -4.78 -2.91
C LYS A 64 6.83 -5.74 -2.75
N GLU A 65 6.28 -6.19 -3.87
CA GLU A 65 5.28 -7.27 -3.95
C GLU A 65 5.99 -8.61 -4.15
N MET A 66 5.44 -9.69 -3.58
CA MET A 66 5.94 -11.07 -3.65
C MET A 66 4.79 -12.04 -3.87
#